data_AF-M3HIW3-F1
#
_entry.id   AF-M3HIW3-F1
#
_cell.length_a   1.000
_cell.length_b   1.000
_cell.length_c   1.000
_cell.angle_alpha   90.00
_cell.angle_beta   90.00
_cell.angle_gamma   90.00
#
_symmetry.space_group_name_H-M   'P 1'
#
loop_
_entity.id
_entity.type
_entity.pdbx_description
1 polymer ?
#
loop_
_entity_poly.entity_id
_entity_poly.type
_entity_poly.pdbx_seq_one_letter_code
_entity_poly.pdbx_strand_id
1 'polypeptide(L)' 'MIEYNPAPPFTSGHPTTATSHLVDKVKSNREITQNRRKAAAIRVLTSKNAWSKS' A
#
# COMPACT_ATOMS: atom_id res chain seq x y z
N MET A 1 -26.65 -19.04 -3.91
CA MET A 1 -26.55 -17.70 -3.29
C MET A 1 -25.61 -17.83 -2.12
N ILE A 2 -24.57 -17.00 -1.99
CA ILE A 2 -23.71 -17.05 -0.80
C ILE A 2 -24.38 -16.24 0.30
N GLU A 3 -24.62 -16.85 1.45
CA GLU A 3 -25.14 -16.14 2.61
C GLU A 3 -24.00 -15.31 3.20
N TYR A 4 -23.88 -14.05 2.76
CA TYR A 4 -22.86 -13.12 3.20
C TYR A 4 -23.43 -12.17 4.25
N ASN A 5 -23.17 -12.48 5.52
CA ASN A 5 -23.55 -11.66 6.67
C ASN A 5 -22.31 -11.34 7.53
N PRO A 6 -21.47 -10.38 7.11
CA PRO A 6 -20.25 -10.06 7.86
C PRO A 6 -20.59 -9.31 9.15
N ALA A 7 -20.10 -9.82 10.28
CA ALA A 7 -20.14 -9.16 11.58
C ALA A 7 -18.70 -8.98 12.09
N PRO A 8 -17.97 -7.95 11.63
CA PRO A 8 -16.57 -7.78 12.00
C PRO A 8 -16.44 -7.47 13.50
N PRO A 9 -15.49 -8.09 14.22
CA PRO A 9 -15.32 -7.90 15.65
C PRO A 9 -14.72 -6.52 16.02
N PHE A 10 -14.33 -5.71 15.03
CA PHE A 10 -13.75 -4.38 15.22
C PHE A 10 -14.27 -3.39 14.17
N THR A 11 -14.29 -2.11 14.51
CA THR A 11 -14.75 -1.02 13.62
C THR A 11 -13.64 -0.41 12.78
N SER A 12 -12.39 -0.84 12.93
CA SER A 12 -11.20 -0.22 12.33
C SER A 12 -10.99 -0.51 10.83
N GLY A 13 -12.04 -0.95 10.12
CA GLY A 13 -11.99 -1.23 8.68
C GLY A 13 -11.89 0.01 7.79
N HIS A 14 -12.18 1.20 8.32
CA HIS A 14 -12.10 2.47 7.59
C HIS A 14 -11.31 3.51 8.41
N PRO A 15 -10.51 4.41 7.78
CA PRO A 15 -9.71 5.39 8.51
C PRO A 15 -10.53 6.33 9.40
N THR A 16 -11.80 6.56 9.09
CA THR A 16 -12.69 7.41 9.90
C THR A 16 -13.28 6.68 11.12
N THR A 17 -13.25 5.35 11.13
CA THR A 17 -13.79 4.51 12.22
C THR A 17 -12.69 3.81 13.02
N ALA A 18 -11.44 3.89 12.57
CA ALA A 18 -10.24 3.47 13.27
C ALA A 18 -9.71 4.56 14.21
N THR A 19 -8.96 4.16 15.25
CA THR A 19 -8.25 5.11 16.11
C THR A 19 -7.12 5.80 15.34
N SER A 20 -6.84 7.06 15.66
CA SER A 20 -5.80 7.86 14.99
C SER A 20 -4.43 7.17 15.00
N HIS A 21 -4.03 6.60 16.13
CA HIS A 21 -2.78 5.84 16.26
C HIS A 21 -2.66 4.69 15.24
N LEU A 22 -3.76 3.94 15.00
CA LEU A 22 -3.76 2.86 14.01
C LEU A 22 -3.65 3.41 12.59
N VAL A 23 -4.38 4.49 12.29
CA VAL A 23 -4.34 5.17 10.99
C VAL A 23 -2.94 5.69 10.68
N ASP A 24 -2.29 6.34 11.64
CA ASP A 24 -0.95 6.91 11.46
C ASP A 24 0.11 5.83 11.25
N LYS A 25 0.01 4.71 11.99
CA LYS A 25 0.87 3.54 11.78
C LYS A 25 0.70 2.93 10.39
N VAL A 26 -0.54 2.84 9.90
CA VAL A 26 -0.80 2.31 8.55
C VAL A 26 -0.27 3.27 7.48
N LYS A 27 -0.44 4.58 7.66
CA LYS A 27 0.07 5.61 6.74
C LYS A 27 1.59 5.56 6.61
N SER A 28 2.32 5.51 7.73
CA SER A 28 3.80 5.45 7.71
C SER A 28 4.31 4.18 7.03
N ASN A 29 3.71 3.03 7.34
CA ASN A 29 4.05 1.76 6.69
C ASN A 29 3.76 1.78 5.18
N ARG A 30 2.63 2.38 4.78
CA ARG A 30 2.23 2.54 3.38
C ARG A 30 3.26 3.39 2.63
N GLU A 31 3.68 4.51 3.19
CA GLU A 31 4.64 5.42 2.57
C GLU A 31 5.99 4.74 2.31
N ILE A 32 6.56 4.09 3.34
CA ILE A 32 7.83 3.34 3.22
C ILE A 32 7.73 2.31 2.11
N THR A 33 6.65 1.53 2.09
CA THR A 33 6.43 0.48 1.10
C THR A 33 6.28 1.06 -0.30
N GLN A 34 5.51 2.14 -0.45
CA GLN A 34 5.32 2.79 -1.74
C GLN A 34 6.61 3.39 -2.28
N ASN A 35 7.45 4.00 -1.43
CA ASN A 35 8.74 4.54 -1.83
C ASN A 35 9.70 3.45 -2.31
N ARG A 36 9.75 2.30 -1.62
CA ARG A 36 10.52 1.13 -2.06
C ARG A 36 10.07 0.62 -3.43
N ARG A 37 8.76 0.53 -3.66
CA ARG A 37 8.19 0.12 -4.96
C ARG A 37 8.55 1.12 -6.06
N LYS A 38 8.43 2.42 -5.80
CA LYS A 38 8.84 3.48 -6.75
C LYS A 38 10.31 3.37 -7.11
N ALA A 39 11.19 3.23 -6.11
CA ALA A 39 12.63 3.08 -6.34
C ALA A 39 12.96 1.83 -7.18
N ALA A 40 12.29 0.70 -6.91
CA ALA A 40 12.44 -0.50 -7.73
C ALA A 40 11.97 -0.27 -9.18
N ALA A 41 10.82 0.35 -9.38
CA ALA A 41 10.30 0.65 -10.72
C ALA A 41 11.24 1.60 -11.50
N ILE A 42 11.78 2.63 -10.84
CA ILE A 42 12.75 3.54 -11.45
C ILE A 42 13.99 2.77 -11.90
N ARG A 43 14.56 1.89 -11.06
CA ARG A 43 15.74 1.08 -11.44
C ARG A 43 15.49 0.20 -12.67
N VAL A 44 14.30 -0.38 -12.78
CA VAL A 44 13.91 -1.19 -13.94
C VAL A 44 13.75 -0.33 -15.19
N LEU A 45 13.15 0.87 -15.05
CA LEU A 45 13.00 1.79 -16.18
C LEU A 45 14.35 2.29 -16.68
N THR A 46 15.25 2.67 -15.76
CA THR A 46 16.58 3.16 -16.13
C THR A 46 17.43 2.06 -16.78
N SER A 47 17.36 0.82 -16.29
CA SER A 47 18.09 -0.29 -16.92
C SER A 47 17.58 -0.60 -18.33
N LYS A 48 16.26 -0.59 -18.55
CA LYS A 48 15.65 -0.75 -19.89
C LYS A 48 16.09 0.35 -20.86
N ASN A 49 16.11 1.61 -20.39
CA ASN A 49 16.52 2.74 -21.22
C ASN A 49 18.00 2.70 -21.58
N ALA A 50 18.86 2.18 -20.71
CA ALA A 50 20.28 1.99 -20.99
C ALA A 50 20.51 0.92 -22.07
N TRP A 51 19.79 -0.21 -21.99
CA TRP A 51 19.86 -1.28 -22.99
C TRP A 51 19.32 -0.86 -24.36
N SER A 52 18.31 0.00 -24.41
CA SER A 52 17.75 0.49 -25.69
C SER A 52 18.66 1.46 -26.45
N LYS A 53 19.70 2.01 -25.80
CA LYS A 53 20.61 3.01 -26.39
C LYS A 53 21.95 2.42 -26.84
N SER A 54 22.22 1.14 -26.54
CA SER A 54 23.37 0.38 -27.02
C SER A 54 23.00 -0.41 -28.27
#